data_AF-A0A9E3BKU8-F1
#
_entry.id   AF-A0A9E3BKU8-F1
#
_cell.length_a   1.000
_cell.length_b   1.000
_cell.length_c   1.000
_cell.angle_alpha   90.00
_cell.angle_beta   90.00
_cell.angle_gamma   90.00
#
_symmetry.space_group_name_H-M   'P 1'
#
loop_
_entity.id
_entity.type
_entity.pdbx_description
1 polymer ?
#
loop_
_entity_poly.entity_id
_entity_poly.type
_entity_poly.pdbx_seq_one_letter_code
_entity_poly.pdbx_strand_id
1 'polypeptide(L)'
;MASRLRAAVLALARHRGPNSSICPSDAARAIGGDSWRELTAQSRTIAFALARDGDVEITQRGNVIDPDRPSRGPIRIRWND
;
A
#
# COMPACT_ATOMS: atom_id res chain seq x y z
N MET A 1 11.34 -8.81 7.41
CA MET A 1 10.87 -8.29 6.11
C MET A 1 9.55 -7.52 6.25
N ALA A 2 8.51 -8.12 6.84
CA ALA A 2 7.20 -7.49 7.03
C ALA A 2 7.24 -6.09 7.68
N SER A 3 8.02 -5.91 8.74
CA SER A 3 8.20 -4.61 9.41
C SER A 3 8.79 -3.54 8.49
N ARG A 4 9.83 -3.87 7.70
CA ARG A 4 10.43 -2.96 6.72
C ARG A 4 9.44 -2.59 5.61
N LEU A 5 8.62 -3.54 5.16
CA LEU A 5 7.62 -3.29 4.12
C LEU A 5 6.47 -2.43 4.63
N ARG A 6 6.01 -2.64 5.88
CA ARG A 6 5.04 -1.75 6.55
C ARG A 6 5.58 -0.33 6.64
N ALA A 7 6.82 -0.16 7.11
CA ALA A 7 7.48 1.13 7.18
C ALA A 7 7.60 1.79 5.79
N ALA A 8 7.94 1.04 4.75
CA ALA A 8 8.04 1.56 3.39
C ALA A 8 6.69 2.04 2.85
N VAL A 9 5.61 1.30 3.06
CA VAL A 9 4.25 1.72 2.66
C VAL A 9 3.88 3.04 3.33
N LEU A 10 4.03 3.13 4.66
CA LEU A 10 3.71 4.34 5.43
C LEU A 10 4.56 5.54 4.99
N ALA A 11 5.88 5.36 4.90
CA ALA A 11 6.80 6.44 4.55
C ALA A 11 6.51 6.99 3.14
N LEU A 12 6.32 6.11 2.16
CA LEU A 12 6.04 6.51 0.78
C LEU A 12 4.65 7.13 0.63
N ALA A 13 3.62 6.56 1.27
CA ALA A 13 2.27 7.13 1.26
C ALA A 13 2.27 8.53 1.87
N ARG A 14 2.85 8.69 3.07
CA ARG A 14 2.97 9.98 3.76
C ARG A 14 3.75 11.00 2.94
N HIS A 15 4.86 10.59 2.31
CA HIS A 15 5.65 11.49 1.47
C HIS A 15 4.87 12.00 0.26
N ARG A 16 3.99 11.17 -0.32
CA ARG A 16 3.10 11.58 -1.42
C ARG A 16 1.93 12.45 -0.96
N GLY A 17 1.52 12.32 0.31
CA GLY A 17 0.44 13.09 0.91
C GLY A 17 -0.95 12.71 0.39
N PRO A 18 -2.00 13.43 0.85
CA PRO A 18 -3.41 13.11 0.60
C PRO A 18 -3.83 13.33 -0.88
N ASN A 19 -3.11 14.18 -1.62
CA ASN A 19 -3.44 14.51 -3.01
C ASN A 19 -2.80 13.56 -4.03
N SER A 20 -2.06 12.54 -3.56
CA SER A 20 -1.41 11.55 -4.41
C SER A 20 -1.49 10.16 -3.77
N SER A 21 -0.91 9.17 -4.43
CA SER A 21 -0.94 7.79 -3.96
C SER A 21 0.26 7.00 -4.46
N ILE A 22 0.49 5.86 -3.84
CA ILE A 22 1.41 4.81 -4.31
C ILE A 22 0.63 3.53 -4.65
N CYS A 23 1.31 2.50 -5.12
CA CYS A 23 0.78 1.14 -5.20
C CYS A 23 1.65 0.15 -4.41
N PRO A 24 1.19 -1.10 -4.17
CA PRO A 24 1.99 -2.09 -3.46
C PRO A 24 3.38 -2.34 -4.08
N SER A 25 3.51 -2.24 -5.40
CA SER A 25 4.81 -2.45 -6.05
C SER A 25 5.82 -1.33 -5.77
N ASP A 26 5.38 -0.13 -5.40
CA ASP A 26 6.30 0.98 -5.08
C ASP A 26 7.04 0.69 -3.77
N ALA A 27 6.31 0.26 -2.73
CA ALA A 27 6.89 -0.15 -1.45
C ALA A 27 7.76 -1.42 -1.61
N ALA A 28 7.32 -2.38 -2.43
CA ALA A 28 8.11 -3.57 -2.72
C ALA A 28 9.44 -3.23 -3.42
N ARG A 29 9.43 -2.34 -4.43
CA ARG A 29 10.65 -1.88 -5.12
C ARG A 29 11.61 -1.14 -4.20
N ALA A 30 11.08 -0.34 -3.27
CA ALA A 30 11.90 0.43 -2.35
C ALA A 30 12.81 -0.41 -1.44
N ILE A 31 12.43 -1.68 -1.16
CA ILE A 31 13.18 -2.53 -0.22
C ILE A 31 13.61 -3.89 -0.79
N GLY A 32 13.09 -4.27 -1.96
CA GLY A 32 13.18 -5.64 -2.48
C GLY A 32 14.31 -5.90 -3.47
N GLY A 33 15.02 -4.86 -3.94
CA GLY A 33 16.04 -5.00 -4.98
C GLY A 33 15.52 -5.75 -6.20
N ASP A 34 16.31 -6.66 -6.77
CA ASP A 34 15.91 -7.47 -7.93
C ASP A 34 14.73 -8.43 -7.64
N SER A 35 14.57 -8.85 -6.39
CA SER A 35 13.50 -9.77 -5.93
C SER A 35 12.20 -9.05 -5.53
N TRP A 36 12.05 -7.76 -5.82
CA TRP A 36 10.88 -6.97 -5.36
C TRP A 36 9.53 -7.57 -5.77
N ARG A 37 9.46 -8.29 -6.89
CA ARG A 37 8.21 -8.91 -7.36
C ARG A 37 7.63 -9.87 -6.34
N GLU A 38 8.47 -10.62 -5.64
CA GLU A 38 8.08 -11.57 -4.60
C GLU A 38 7.43 -10.87 -3.39
N LEU A 39 7.81 -9.62 -3.12
CA LEU A 39 7.27 -8.83 -2.02
C LEU A 39 5.94 -8.14 -2.36
N THR A 40 5.51 -8.11 -3.63
CA THR A 40 4.33 -7.33 -4.04
C THR A 40 3.04 -7.86 -3.41
N ALA A 41 2.89 -9.19 -3.32
CA ALA A 41 1.73 -9.81 -2.66
C ALA A 41 1.71 -9.47 -1.16
N GLN A 42 2.86 -9.54 -0.48
CA GLN A 42 2.98 -9.17 0.92
C GLN A 42 2.71 -7.67 1.14
N SER A 43 3.19 -6.81 0.24
CA SER A 43 2.95 -5.37 0.31
C SER A 43 1.46 -5.06 0.18
N ARG A 44 0.74 -5.77 -0.69
CA ARG A 44 -0.71 -5.63 -0.83
C ARG A 44 -1.42 -6.01 0.48
N THR A 45 -1.08 -7.15 1.07
CA THR A 45 -1.66 -7.60 2.35
C THR A 45 -1.44 -6.58 3.46
N ILE A 46 -0.21 -6.03 3.55
CA ILE A 46 0.14 -5.00 4.54
C ILE A 46 -0.65 -3.70 4.29
N ALA A 47 -0.82 -3.29 3.03
CA ALA A 47 -1.59 -2.10 2.70
C ALA A 47 -3.05 -2.21 3.16
N PHE A 48 -3.69 -3.38 2.98
CA PHE A 48 -5.03 -3.61 3.51
C PHE A 48 -5.07 -3.66 5.04
N ALA A 49 -4.05 -4.20 5.70
CA ALA A 49 -3.95 -4.17 7.16
C ALA A 49 -3.86 -2.73 7.69
N LEU A 50 -2.98 -1.91 7.09
CA LEU A 50 -2.86 -0.49 7.40
C LEU A 50 -4.19 0.26 7.19
N ALA A 51 -4.93 -0.09 6.14
CA ALA A 51 -6.23 0.53 5.88
C ALA A 51 -7.30 0.14 6.90
N ARG A 52 -7.29 -1.12 7.39
CA ARG A 52 -8.13 -1.52 8.53
C ARG A 52 -7.76 -0.77 9.80
N ASP A 53 -6.48 -0.51 10.00
CA ASP A 53 -5.97 0.24 11.15
C ASP A 53 -6.26 1.76 11.04
N GLY A 54 -6.74 2.25 9.89
CA GLY A 54 -7.00 3.66 9.64
C GLY A 54 -5.75 4.49 9.27
N ASP A 55 -4.59 3.84 9.10
CA ASP A 55 -3.31 4.51 8.79
C ASP A 55 -3.25 5.03 7.34
N VAL A 56 -4.00 4.41 6.42
CA VAL A 56 -4.06 4.75 4.98
C VAL A 56 -5.45 4.46 4.41
N GLU A 57 -5.74 4.99 3.23
CA GLU A 57 -6.90 4.63 2.44
C GLU A 57 -6.50 3.78 1.23
N ILE A 58 -7.32 2.78 0.90
CA ILE A 58 -7.18 2.04 -0.36
C ILE A 58 -8.22 2.52 -1.34
N THR A 59 -7.77 2.89 -2.54
CA THR A 59 -8.67 3.19 -3.65
C THR A 59 -8.47 2.22 -4.80
N GLN A 60 -9.56 1.96 -5.53
CA GLN A 60 -9.55 1.17 -6.76
C GLN A 60 -10.40 1.89 -7.80
N ARG A 61 -9.81 2.16 -8.97
CA ARG A 61 -10.46 2.94 -10.05
C ARG A 61 -11.02 4.28 -9.54
N GLY A 62 -10.29 4.94 -8.64
CA GLY A 62 -10.65 6.25 -8.07
C GLY A 62 -11.58 6.20 -6.85
N ASN A 63 -12.21 5.05 -6.56
CA ASN A 63 -13.14 4.93 -5.44
C ASN A 63 -12.44 4.33 -4.21
N VAL A 64 -12.72 4.87 -3.02
CA VAL A 64 -12.34 4.22 -1.75
C VAL A 64 -13.07 2.89 -1.65
N ILE A 65 -12.36 1.84 -1.27
CA ILE A 65 -12.92 0.50 -1.09
C ILE A 65 -12.83 0.05 0.37
N ASP A 66 -13.80 -0.74 0.78
CA ASP A 66 -13.81 -1.43 2.08
C ASP A 66 -12.64 -2.44 2.13
N PRO A 67 -11.71 -2.32 3.10
CA PRO A 67 -10.55 -3.19 3.20
C PRO A 67 -10.88 -4.63 3.62
N ASP A 68 -12.10 -4.91 4.08
CA ASP A 68 -12.58 -6.25 4.45
C ASP A 68 -13.30 -6.98 3.29
N ARG A 69 -13.50 -6.29 2.16
CA ARG A 69 -14.11 -6.87 0.97
C ARG A 69 -13.07 -7.40 -0.02
N PRO A 70 -13.37 -8.51 -0.73
CA PRO A 70 -12.49 -8.99 -1.78
C PRO A 70 -12.24 -7.93 -2.87
N SER A 71 -10.98 -7.60 -3.11
CA SER A 71 -10.54 -6.76 -4.22
C SER A 71 -9.59 -7.54 -5.12
N ARG A 72 -9.81 -7.44 -6.44
CA ARG A 72 -8.93 -8.00 -7.48
C ARG A 72 -8.38 -6.88 -8.35
N GLY A 73 -7.11 -7.00 -8.71
CA GLY A 73 -6.43 -6.08 -9.60
C GLY A 73 -5.74 -4.90 -8.90
N PRO A 74 -5.31 -3.89 -9.67
CA PRO A 74 -4.53 -2.76 -9.17
C PRO A 74 -5.29 -1.95 -8.12
N ILE A 75 -4.58 -1.58 -7.06
CA ILE A 75 -5.07 -0.68 -6.01
C ILE A 75 -4.08 0.47 -5.84
N ARG A 76 -4.55 1.57 -5.26
CA ARG A 76 -3.74 2.69 -4.80
C ARG A 76 -3.82 2.81 -3.29
N ILE A 77 -2.73 3.28 -2.69
CA ILE A 77 -2.59 3.50 -1.25
C ILE A 77 -2.39 5.01 -1.08
N ARG A 78 -3.31 5.66 -0.35
CA ARG A 78 -3.32 7.11 -0.09
C ARG A 78 -3.08 7.37 1.40
N TRP A 79 -2.34 8.41 1.72
CA TRP A 79 -2.15 8.85 3.11
C TRP A 79 -3.45 9.44 3.66
N ASN A 80 -3.78 9.09 4.90
CA ASN A 80 -4.84 9.74 5.66
C ASN A 80 -4.21 10.90 6.42
N ASP A 81 -4.62 12.13 6.14
CA ASP A 81 -4.14 13.33 6.85
C ASP A 81 -4.37 13.27 8.36
#